data_AF-A0A419J601-F1
#
_entry.id   AF-A0A419J601-F1
#
_cell.length_a   1.000
_cell.length_b   1.000
_cell.length_c   1.000
_cell.angle_alpha   90.00
_cell.angle_beta   90.00
_cell.angle_gamma   90.00
#
_symmetry.space_group_name_H-M   'P 1'
#
loop_
_entity.id
_entity.type
_entity.pdbx_description
1 polymer ?
#
loop_
_entity_poly.entity_id
_entity_poly.type
_entity_poly.pdbx_seq_one_letter_code
_entity_poly.pdbx_strand_id
1 'polypeptide(L)'
;MTRRPGLFRVRATHVEGGGFRRVWLGARMMEASPERVFKVLREFAQSMLSLSFNLGGLLAGTVLTLNLEVLSVSPWAVVLFPCVLSIRGAIGGLFSGRLSTALHLGTINTSYTKNTRSFYQLFSSVVVLALLSSIL
;
A
#
# COMPACT_ATOMS: atom_id res chain seq x y z
N MET A 1 -42.76 -21.22 40.68
CA MET A 1 -42.10 -20.52 41.80
C MET A 1 -40.84 -19.85 41.28
N THR A 2 -40.53 -18.58 41.46
CA THR A 2 -41.15 -17.46 42.18
C THR A 2 -40.53 -16.18 41.61
N ARG A 3 -41.37 -15.28 41.07
CA ARG A 3 -41.09 -13.84 40.96
C ARG A 3 -40.65 -13.33 42.34
N ARG A 4 -39.74 -12.35 42.41
CA ARG A 4 -40.08 -11.05 43.04
C ARG A 4 -39.19 -9.89 42.58
N PRO A 5 -39.76 -8.67 42.59
CA PRO A 5 -39.20 -7.45 42.01
C PRO A 5 -38.74 -6.45 43.09
N GLY A 6 -37.92 -5.49 42.71
CA GLY A 6 -37.71 -4.22 43.42
C GLY A 6 -37.27 -3.20 42.37
N LEU A 7 -38.15 -2.35 41.85
CA LEU A 7 -38.70 -1.15 42.48
C LEU A 7 -37.61 -0.32 43.14
N PHE A 8 -36.96 0.59 42.40
CA PHE A 8 -36.81 1.97 42.89
C PHE A 8 -36.30 2.97 41.85
N ARG A 9 -37.15 3.99 41.65
CA ARG A 9 -36.83 5.42 41.69
C ARG A 9 -36.11 6.01 40.48
N VAL A 10 -36.95 6.45 39.54
CA VAL A 10 -36.71 7.66 38.73
C VAL A 10 -36.15 8.76 39.64
N ARG A 11 -34.96 9.28 39.31
CA ARG A 11 -34.46 10.56 39.82
C ARG A 11 -34.28 11.49 38.63
N ALA A 12 -35.16 12.48 38.54
CA ALA A 12 -35.01 13.59 37.62
C ALA A 12 -33.87 14.53 38.09
N THR A 13 -33.29 15.22 37.11
CA THR A 13 -32.53 16.48 37.16
C THR A 13 -31.18 16.52 37.89
N HIS A 14 -30.10 16.64 37.10
CA HIS A 14 -29.20 17.81 37.14
C HIS A 14 -28.34 17.85 35.86
N VAL A 15 -28.80 18.57 34.84
CA VAL A 15 -27.98 18.92 33.67
C VAL A 15 -27.22 20.19 34.05
N GLU A 16 -25.97 20.04 34.51
CA GLU A 16 -25.09 21.19 34.75
C GLU A 16 -23.71 21.01 34.13
N GLY A 17 -23.32 22.01 33.34
CA GLY A 17 -21.96 22.57 33.31
C GLY A 17 -20.83 21.83 32.60
N GLY A 18 -20.96 20.54 32.30
CA GLY A 18 -19.85 19.74 31.75
C GLY A 18 -19.51 19.98 30.26
N GLY A 19 -20.46 20.51 29.47
CA GLY A 19 -20.28 20.69 28.02
C GLY A 19 -19.36 21.84 27.64
N PHE A 20 -19.50 22.98 28.30
CA PHE A 20 -18.80 24.22 27.94
C PHE A 20 -17.29 24.16 28.24
N ARG A 21 -16.90 23.56 29.38
CA ARG A 21 -15.48 23.33 29.71
C ARG A 21 -14.81 22.33 28.76
N ARG A 22 -15.53 21.34 28.23
CA ARG A 22 -14.99 20.41 27.23
C ARG A 22 -14.75 21.08 25.88
N VAL A 23 -15.64 21.98 25.45
CA VAL A 23 -15.50 22.71 24.18
C VAL A 23 -14.27 23.64 24.24
N TRP A 24 -14.07 24.35 25.34
CA TRP A 24 -12.89 25.22 25.51
C TRP A 24 -11.57 24.44 25.72
N LEU A 25 -11.60 23.25 26.35
CA LEU A 25 -10.43 22.35 26.36
C LEU A 25 -10.11 21.84 24.95
N GLY A 26 -11.12 21.53 24.14
CA GLY A 26 -10.97 21.15 22.74
C GLY A 26 -10.39 22.29 21.88
N ALA A 27 -10.81 23.53 22.12
CA ALA A 27 -10.29 24.72 21.44
C ALA A 27 -8.83 25.03 21.83
N ARG A 28 -8.44 24.87 23.11
CA ARG A 28 -7.03 24.94 23.52
C ARG A 28 -6.19 23.78 22.98
N MET A 29 -6.80 22.64 22.65
CA MET A 29 -6.10 21.56 21.94
C MET A 29 -5.91 21.84 20.44
N MET A 30 -6.50 22.89 19.87
CA MET A 30 -6.30 23.33 18.48
C MET A 30 -5.16 24.33 18.32
N GLU A 31 -4.54 24.81 19.40
CA GLU A 31 -3.19 25.37 19.32
C GLU A 31 -2.28 24.23 18.83
N ALA A 32 -1.85 24.33 17.58
CA ALA A 32 -0.98 23.35 16.94
C ALA A 32 0.35 23.34 17.68
N SER A 33 0.43 22.46 18.68
CA SER A 33 1.65 22.18 19.41
C SER A 33 2.77 21.88 18.39
N PRO A 34 3.96 22.49 18.52
CA PRO A 34 5.05 22.37 17.54
C PRO A 34 5.41 20.90 17.22
N GLU A 35 5.20 20.01 18.20
CA GLU A 35 5.30 18.56 18.10
C GLU A 35 4.44 17.96 16.97
N ARG A 36 3.19 18.43 16.80
CA ARG A 36 2.25 17.92 15.79
C ARG A 36 2.66 18.36 14.40
N VAL A 37 3.09 19.61 14.25
CA VAL A 37 3.59 20.15 12.97
C VAL A 37 4.84 19.39 12.55
N PHE A 38 5.77 19.15 13.48
CA PHE A 38 6.97 18.35 13.21
C PHE A 38 6.63 16.91 12.83
N LYS A 39 5.66 16.28 13.50
CA LYS A 39 5.20 14.94 13.14
C LYS A 39 4.62 14.90 11.72
N VAL A 40 3.74 15.83 11.36
CA VAL A 40 3.16 15.89 10.02
C VAL A 40 4.24 16.10 8.96
N LEU A 41 5.20 17.01 9.20
CA LEU A 41 6.34 17.21 8.29
C LEU A 41 7.18 15.95 8.14
N ARG A 42 7.37 15.18 9.21
CA ARG A 42 8.10 13.91 9.18
C ARG A 42 7.37 12.84 8.37
N GLU A 43 6.06 12.67 8.56
CA GLU A 43 5.24 11.74 7.77
C GLU A 43 5.20 12.14 6.29
N PHE A 44 5.17 13.45 6.01
CA PHE A 44 5.28 13.99 4.65
C PHE A 44 6.65 13.69 4.03
N ALA A 45 7.74 13.91 4.78
CA ALA A 45 9.08 13.57 4.33
C ALA A 45 9.25 12.06 4.08
N GLN A 46 8.65 11.21 4.90
CA GLN A 46 8.62 9.75 4.69
C GLN A 46 7.86 9.39 3.40
N SER A 47 6.76 10.08 3.11
CA SER A 47 5.99 9.90 1.88
C SER A 47 6.77 10.36 0.65
N MET A 48 7.48 11.50 0.73
CA MET A 48 8.37 11.99 -0.33
C MET A 48 9.57 11.05 -0.58
N LEU A 49 10.15 10.49 0.48
CA LEU A 49 11.19 9.46 0.39
C LEU A 49 10.66 8.20 -0.30
N SER A 50 9.45 7.75 0.06
CA SER A 50 8.80 6.63 -0.60
C SER A 50 8.57 6.92 -2.09
N LEU A 51 8.08 8.12 -2.43
CA LEU A 51 7.87 8.54 -3.81
C LEU A 51 9.19 8.55 -4.63
N SER A 52 10.31 8.86 -3.98
CA SER A 52 11.63 8.86 -4.64
C SER A 52 12.05 7.48 -5.13
N PHE A 53 11.54 6.38 -4.56
CA PHE A 53 11.77 5.04 -5.13
C PHE A 53 11.13 4.86 -6.51
N ASN A 54 10.16 5.71 -6.88
CA ASN A 54 9.55 5.70 -8.21
C ASN A 54 10.40 6.39 -9.30
N LEU A 55 11.62 6.86 -8.98
CA LEU A 55 12.54 7.45 -9.96
C LEU A 55 12.87 6.49 -11.13
N GLY A 56 12.79 5.17 -10.92
CA GLY A 56 12.92 4.19 -12.00
C GLY A 56 11.87 4.37 -13.11
N GLY A 57 10.66 4.84 -12.76
CA GLY A 57 9.62 5.16 -13.73
C GLY A 57 10.00 6.34 -14.64
N LEU A 58 10.77 7.30 -14.13
CA LEU A 58 11.28 8.41 -14.93
C LEU A 58 12.25 7.90 -16.00
N LEU A 59 13.15 6.99 -15.65
CA LEU A 59 14.06 6.34 -16.61
C LEU A 59 13.31 5.53 -17.67
N ALA A 60 12.25 4.81 -17.28
CA ALA A 60 11.41 4.10 -18.23
C ALA A 60 10.72 5.07 -19.21
N GLY A 61 10.26 6.22 -18.70
CA GLY A 61 9.68 7.30 -19.51
C GLY A 61 10.68 7.93 -20.48
N THR A 62 11.92 8.20 -20.04
CA THR A 62 12.95 8.75 -20.94
C THR A 62 13.31 7.78 -22.05
N VAL A 63 13.44 6.49 -21.75
CA VAL A 63 13.65 5.44 -22.76
C VAL A 63 12.49 5.39 -23.76
N LEU A 64 11.24 5.52 -23.29
CA LEU A 64 10.07 5.60 -24.16
C LEU A 64 10.14 6.83 -25.08
N THR A 65 10.47 8.01 -24.53
CA THR A 65 10.61 9.25 -25.31
C THR A 65 11.65 9.13 -26.42
N LEU A 66 12.80 8.51 -26.14
CA LEU A 66 13.83 8.26 -27.14
C LEU A 66 13.38 7.33 -28.28
N ASN A 67 12.39 6.47 -28.01
CA ASN A 67 11.83 5.52 -28.99
C ASN A 67 10.47 5.97 -29.56
N LEU A 68 10.03 7.20 -29.29
CA LEU A 68 8.74 7.70 -29.78
C LEU A 68 8.67 7.76 -31.31
N GLU A 69 9.80 7.99 -31.99
CA GLU A 69 9.83 7.97 -33.46
C GLU A 69 9.44 6.59 -34.01
N VAL A 70 9.89 5.51 -33.37
CA VAL A 70 9.51 4.13 -33.73
C VAL A 70 8.03 3.87 -33.44
N LEU A 71 7.50 4.43 -32.35
CA LEU A 71 6.08 4.34 -31.99
C LEU A 71 5.18 5.20 -32.89
N SER A 72 5.69 6.29 -33.46
CA SER A 72 4.95 7.15 -34.39
C SER A 72 4.63 6.44 -35.70
N VAL A 73 5.51 5.52 -36.14
CA VAL A 73 5.25 4.62 -37.28
C VAL A 73 4.09 3.66 -36.99
N SER A 74 3.80 3.39 -35.72
CA SER A 74 2.82 2.38 -35.28
C SER A 74 1.90 2.93 -34.17
N PRO A 75 0.88 3.75 -34.51
CA PRO A 75 0.03 4.44 -33.52
C PRO A 75 -0.73 3.50 -32.58
N TRP A 76 -1.01 2.27 -33.03
CA TRP A 76 -1.70 1.25 -32.22
C TRP A 76 -0.85 0.74 -31.06
N ALA A 77 0.49 0.85 -31.13
CA ALA A 77 1.38 0.41 -30.05
C ALA A 77 1.21 1.24 -28.77
N VAL A 78 0.91 2.54 -28.91
CA VAL A 78 0.66 3.44 -27.75
C VAL A 78 -0.61 3.03 -27.00
N VAL A 79 -1.62 2.52 -27.72
CA VAL A 79 -2.87 2.03 -27.13
C VAL A 79 -2.65 0.71 -26.36
N LEU A 80 -1.76 -0.16 -26.84
CA LEU A 80 -1.42 -1.42 -26.16
C LEU A 80 -0.46 -1.25 -24.97
N PHE A 81 0.30 -0.15 -24.92
CA PHE A 81 1.27 0.13 -23.87
C PHE A 81 0.74 -0.07 -22.43
N PRO A 82 -0.41 0.50 -22.01
CA PRO A 82 -0.95 0.27 -20.66
C PRO A 82 -1.35 -1.19 -20.40
N CYS A 83 -1.78 -1.93 -21.43
CA CYS A 83 -2.10 -3.35 -21.32
C CYS A 83 -0.84 -4.17 -21.01
N VAL A 84 0.24 -3.94 -21.75
CA VAL A 84 1.53 -4.60 -21.53
C VAL A 84 2.08 -4.24 -20.13
N LEU A 85 1.97 -2.98 -19.73
CA LEU A 85 2.39 -2.52 -18.41
C LEU A 85 1.60 -3.22 -17.28
N SER A 86 0.31 -3.45 -17.49
CA SER A 86 -0.58 -4.17 -16.56
C SER A 86 -0.13 -5.62 -16.37
N ILE A 87 0.14 -6.36 -17.45
CA ILE A 87 0.59 -7.75 -17.37
C ILE A 87 1.92 -7.84 -16.61
N ARG A 88 2.86 -6.94 -16.90
CA ARG A 88 4.15 -6.88 -16.20
C ARG A 88 3.99 -6.63 -14.70
N GLY A 89 3.09 -5.72 -14.31
CA GLY A 89 2.75 -5.47 -12.92
C GLY A 89 2.11 -6.69 -12.24
N ALA A 90 1.18 -7.36 -12.93
CA ALA A 90 0.49 -8.54 -12.42
C ALA A 90 1.46 -9.70 -12.15
N ILE A 91 2.41 -9.97 -13.06
CA ILE A 91 3.43 -11.02 -12.90
C ILE A 91 4.32 -10.73 -11.68
N GLY A 92 4.80 -9.50 -11.53
CA GLY A 92 5.61 -9.08 -10.37
C GLY A 92 4.84 -9.16 -9.05
N GLY A 93 3.57 -8.77 -9.05
CA GLY A 93 2.67 -8.88 -7.90
C GLY A 93 2.41 -10.32 -7.49
N LEU A 94 2.15 -11.20 -8.45
CA LEU A 94 1.98 -12.64 -8.22
C LEU A 94 3.23 -13.26 -7.60
N PHE A 95 4.41 -12.94 -8.13
CA PHE A 95 5.68 -13.39 -7.59
C PHE A 95 5.87 -12.94 -6.14
N SER A 96 5.74 -11.64 -5.87
CA SER A 96 5.91 -11.08 -4.53
C SER A 96 4.91 -11.64 -3.52
N GLY A 97 3.64 -11.76 -3.89
CA GLY A 97 2.60 -12.34 -3.03
C GLY A 97 2.88 -13.81 -2.69
N ARG A 98 3.22 -14.62 -3.70
CA ARG A 98 3.56 -16.04 -3.50
C ARG A 98 4.80 -16.22 -2.64
N LEU A 99 5.82 -15.38 -2.86
CA LEU A 99 7.06 -15.40 -2.08
C LEU A 99 6.81 -15.00 -0.63
N SER A 100 6.02 -13.93 -0.40
CA SER A 100 5.65 -13.47 0.94
C SER A 100 4.92 -14.55 1.74
N THR A 101 3.90 -15.20 1.15
CA THR A 101 3.20 -16.30 1.81
C THR A 101 4.12 -17.48 2.09
N ALA A 102 4.99 -17.84 1.14
CA ALA A 102 5.90 -18.96 1.30
C ALA A 102 6.98 -18.71 2.37
N LEU A 103 7.43 -17.45 2.53
CA LEU A 103 8.30 -17.03 3.62
C LEU A 103 7.56 -17.05 4.97
N HIS A 104 6.31 -16.56 5.00
CA HIS A 104 5.50 -16.56 6.23
C HIS A 104 5.20 -17.98 6.74
N LEU A 105 4.96 -18.92 5.84
CA LEU A 105 4.76 -20.35 6.17
C LEU A 105 6.08 -21.11 6.40
N GLY A 106 7.24 -20.46 6.26
CA GLY A 106 8.55 -21.09 6.39
C GLY A 106 8.86 -22.14 5.30
N THR A 107 8.09 -22.17 4.21
CA THR A 107 8.29 -23.11 3.09
C THR A 107 9.50 -22.73 2.23
N ILE A 108 9.79 -21.43 2.14
CA ILE A 108 10.98 -20.89 1.48
C ILE A 108 11.89 -20.31 2.57
N ASN A 109 13.17 -20.66 2.51
CA ASN A 109 14.15 -20.20 3.49
C ASN A 109 14.51 -18.73 3.21
N THR A 110 14.82 -17.94 4.24
CA THR A 110 15.18 -16.51 4.12
C THR A 110 16.56 -16.28 3.47
N SER A 111 17.20 -17.35 2.97
CA SER A 111 18.52 -17.31 2.35
C SER A 111 18.44 -17.08 0.84
N TYR A 112 19.13 -16.04 0.35
CA TYR A 112 19.23 -15.72 -1.08
C TYR A 112 20.16 -16.67 -1.87
N THR A 113 21.11 -17.34 -1.20
CA THR A 113 22.25 -18.01 -1.85
C THR A 113 22.26 -19.54 -1.70
N LYS A 114 21.41 -20.11 -0.82
CA LYS A 114 21.18 -21.57 -0.69
C LYS A 114 19.70 -21.87 -0.43
N ASN A 115 18.84 -21.49 -1.39
CA ASN A 115 17.39 -21.53 -1.18
C ASN A 115 16.76 -22.90 -1.52
N THR A 116 15.58 -23.15 -0.96
CA THR A 116 14.77 -24.35 -1.15
C THR A 116 14.39 -24.53 -2.62
N ARG A 117 14.26 -25.79 -3.07
CA ARG A 117 13.82 -26.15 -4.45
C ARG A 117 12.53 -25.40 -4.89
N SER A 118 11.64 -25.12 -3.93
CA SER A 118 10.41 -24.36 -4.11
C SER A 118 10.64 -22.92 -4.62
N PHE A 119 11.69 -22.23 -4.16
CA PHE A 119 12.04 -20.90 -4.65
C PHE A 119 12.44 -20.93 -6.12
N TYR A 120 13.28 -21.89 -6.50
CA TYR A 120 13.71 -22.05 -7.90
C TYR A 120 12.55 -22.42 -8.83
N GLN A 121 11.61 -23.24 -8.37
CA GLN A 121 10.40 -23.57 -9.13
C GLN A 121 9.51 -22.34 -9.32
N LEU A 122 9.28 -21.56 -8.26
CA LEU A 122 8.50 -20.32 -8.36
C LEU A 122 9.16 -19.32 -9.31
N PHE A 123 10.47 -19.12 -9.17
CA PHE A 123 11.23 -18.22 -10.03
C PHE A 123 11.19 -18.67 -11.51
N SER A 124 11.39 -19.96 -11.77
CA SER A 124 11.32 -20.51 -13.13
C SER A 124 9.93 -20.33 -13.74
N SER A 125 8.86 -20.59 -13.00
CA SER A 125 7.49 -20.38 -13.47
C SER A 125 7.20 -18.92 -13.80
N VAL A 126 7.67 -17.97 -12.97
CA VAL A 126 7.49 -16.53 -13.22
C VAL A 126 8.30 -16.07 -14.42
N VAL A 127 9.53 -16.58 -14.61
CA VAL A 127 10.34 -16.30 -15.80
C VAL A 127 9.66 -16.83 -17.06
N VAL A 128 9.17 -18.07 -17.04
CA VAL A 128 8.44 -18.66 -18.19
C VAL A 128 7.17 -17.86 -18.49
N LEU A 129 6.41 -17.46 -17.47
CA LEU A 129 5.22 -16.63 -17.64
C LEU A 129 5.55 -15.25 -18.24
N ALA A 130 6.66 -14.64 -17.83
CA ALA A 130 7.13 -13.37 -18.38
C ALA A 130 7.57 -13.52 -19.85
N LEU A 131 8.26 -14.61 -20.19
CA LEU A 131 8.65 -14.90 -21.58
C LEU A 131 7.42 -15.15 -22.46
N LEU A 132 6.45 -15.92 -21.97
CA LEU A 132 5.19 -16.15 -22.67
C LEU A 132 4.44 -14.84 -22.91
N SER A 133 4.38 -13.96 -21.91
CA SER A 133 3.76 -12.64 -22.03
C SER A 133 4.51 -11.71 -23.00
N SER A 134 5.81 -11.92 -23.22
CA SER A 134 6.56 -11.10 -24.18
C SER A 134 6.33 -11.54 -25.63
N ILE A 135 5.86 -12.76 -25.84
CA ILE A 135 5.59 -13.35 -27.16
C ILE A 135 4.18 -13.03 -27.66
N LEU A 136 3.24 -12.84 -26.73
CA LEU A 136 1.81 -12.64 -26.97
C LEU A 136 1.48 -11.15 -27.10
#